data_AF-A0A3R8DAJ9-F1
#
_entry.id   AF-A0A3R8DAJ9-F1
#
_cell.length_a   1.000
_cell.length_b   1.000
_cell.length_c   1.000
_cell.angle_alpha   90.00
_cell.angle_beta   90.00
_cell.angle_gamma   90.00
#
_symmetry.space_group_name_H-M   'P 1'
#
loop_
_entity.id
_entity.type
_entity.pdbx_description
1 polymer ?
#
loop_
_entity_poly.entity_id
_entity_poly.type
_entity_poly.pdbx_seq_one_letter_code
_entity_poly.pdbx_strand_id
1 'polypeptide(L)'
;MASLDPLVQRVLSQQRQLNRQADMYDWNARREDIVDDDDMMPSQMIRETVEELDDDTIFDAMRSMYHSEALMDLLDLVKGTFRGSTRGLEIVNDPVRLEVRRRTLVLELLKIMMDSHVKQRKGHTVFCTQLVDILRREIDILDMPSLPLLIEHILHSIEQAYRNQEETATCVPIPLPTVELLPHLFGRMMYFAKVPLPSTIVSNWDFSDGDPWTGVYLLLVDVFREMELTPVQHHRMCAKFLAQVDVEMTAAADDDTQQPDFAMLPGLLYHLQLFVQHTPPAVKRDVLQCWIQYMLRLATEANRVEAHRRLFANLQFGAQELRAFQATMLYQLDKLVLQDESLGGLLLELLQPSKGWTSVHVALMLLLHVHAKFAPAIDKL
;
A
#
# COMPACT_ATOMS: atom_id res chain seq x y z
N MET A 1 -3.76 -36.73 10.47
CA MET A 1 -3.07 -35.50 10.91
C MET A 1 -1.83 -35.95 11.66
N ALA A 2 -0.63 -35.60 11.21
CA ALA A 2 0.57 -35.84 12.01
C ALA A 2 0.40 -35.10 13.34
N SER A 3 0.71 -35.75 14.46
CA SER A 3 0.66 -35.11 15.77
C SER A 3 1.64 -33.95 15.78
N LEU A 4 1.16 -32.73 16.04
CA LEU A 4 2.01 -31.57 16.26
C LEU A 4 2.97 -31.85 17.42
N ASP A 5 4.13 -31.22 17.38
CA ASP A 5 5.11 -31.31 18.46
C ASP A 5 4.49 -30.92 19.82
N PRO A 6 4.79 -31.64 20.92
CA PRO A 6 4.22 -31.35 22.24
C PRO A 6 4.50 -29.93 22.74
N LEU A 7 5.66 -29.35 22.41
CA LEU A 7 6.00 -27.98 22.78
C LEU A 7 5.19 -26.97 21.96
N VAL A 8 4.96 -27.23 20.67
CA VAL A 8 4.05 -26.41 19.84
C VAL A 8 2.62 -26.43 20.39
N GLN A 9 2.12 -27.61 20.77
CA GLN A 9 0.82 -27.75 21.44
C GLN A 9 0.77 -26.97 22.76
N ARG A 10 1.88 -26.96 23.50
CA ARG A 10 1.99 -26.20 24.75
C ARG A 10 1.93 -24.69 24.50
N VAL A 11 2.66 -24.15 23.53
CA VAL A 11 2.59 -22.73 23.13
C VAL A 11 1.15 -22.34 22.76
N LEU A 12 0.48 -23.16 21.95
CA LEU A 12 -0.93 -22.94 21.60
C LEU A 12 -1.85 -22.89 22.83
N SER A 13 -1.68 -23.85 23.73
CA SER A 13 -2.51 -23.94 24.94
C SER A 13 -2.34 -22.71 25.84
N GLN A 14 -1.11 -22.24 26.00
CA GLN A 14 -0.77 -21.07 26.79
C GLN A 14 -1.27 -19.79 26.13
N GLN A 15 -1.10 -19.62 24.82
CA GLN A 15 -1.63 -18.44 24.11
C GLN A 15 -3.15 -18.37 24.16
N ARG A 16 -3.85 -19.51 24.02
CA ARG A 16 -5.31 -19.56 24.15
C ARG A 16 -5.78 -19.28 25.57
N GLN A 17 -5.00 -19.64 26.58
CA GLN A 17 -5.30 -19.26 27.96
C GLN A 17 -5.20 -17.74 28.13
N LEU A 18 -4.15 -17.12 27.60
CA LEU A 18 -3.99 -15.66 27.60
C LEU A 18 -5.10 -14.93 26.85
N ASN A 19 -5.48 -15.40 25.65
CA ASN A 19 -6.59 -14.79 24.91
C ASN A 19 -7.89 -14.84 25.74
N ARG A 20 -8.18 -15.98 26.39
CA ARG A 20 -9.37 -16.12 27.25
C ARG A 20 -9.32 -15.22 28.48
N GLN A 21 -8.14 -15.00 29.06
CA GLN A 21 -7.96 -14.05 30.16
C GLN A 21 -8.22 -12.63 29.68
N ALA A 22 -7.63 -12.21 28.55
CA ALA A 22 -7.86 -10.89 27.97
C ALA A 22 -9.35 -10.63 27.67
N ASP A 23 -10.06 -11.60 27.10
CA ASP A 23 -11.51 -11.50 26.84
C ASP A 23 -12.33 -11.36 28.15
N MET A 24 -11.90 -12.02 29.23
CA MET A 24 -12.53 -11.90 30.55
C MET A 24 -12.27 -10.53 31.20
N TYR A 25 -11.06 -9.99 31.05
CA TYR A 25 -10.73 -8.66 31.57
C TYR A 25 -11.42 -7.55 30.79
N ASP A 26 -11.59 -7.67 29.46
CA ASP A 26 -12.34 -6.70 28.65
C ASP A 26 -13.82 -6.61 29.06
N TRP A 27 -14.43 -7.74 29.49
CA TRP A 27 -15.77 -7.76 30.08
C TRP A 27 -15.85 -7.07 31.46
N ASN A 28 -14.74 -7.07 32.21
CA ASN A 28 -14.62 -6.47 33.55
C ASN A 28 -14.01 -5.06 33.55
N ALA A 29 -13.46 -4.57 32.42
CA ALA A 29 -12.75 -3.30 32.23
C ALA A 29 -13.62 -2.03 32.36
N ARG A 30 -14.83 -2.15 32.95
CA ARG A 30 -15.48 -1.00 33.61
C ARG A 30 -14.91 -0.69 34.99
N ARG A 31 -13.86 -1.39 35.44
CA ARG A 31 -13.15 -1.11 36.69
C ARG A 31 -11.64 -1.29 36.52
N GLU A 32 -10.96 -0.15 36.50
CA GLU A 32 -9.55 0.12 36.82
C GLU A 32 -8.46 -0.60 36.01
N ASP A 33 -7.69 0.20 35.24
CA ASP A 33 -6.44 -0.17 34.56
C ASP A 33 -5.32 -0.44 35.58
N ILE A 34 -5.18 -1.69 36.00
CA ILE A 34 -3.98 -2.19 36.68
C ILE A 34 -3.48 -3.40 35.88
N VAL A 35 -2.25 -3.33 35.37
CA VAL A 35 -1.55 -4.51 34.82
C VAL A 35 -1.16 -5.37 36.02
N ASP A 36 -1.93 -6.41 36.30
CA ASP A 36 -1.67 -7.32 37.42
C ASP A 36 -0.43 -8.21 37.15
N ASP A 37 0.31 -8.53 38.22
CA ASP A 37 1.43 -9.50 38.21
C ASP A 37 1.01 -10.87 37.62
N ASP A 38 -0.30 -11.17 37.62
CA ASP A 38 -0.92 -12.36 37.05
C ASP A 38 -0.82 -12.46 35.51
N ASP A 39 -0.61 -11.35 34.77
CA ASP A 39 -0.39 -11.36 33.31
C ASP A 39 1.08 -11.60 32.92
N MET A 40 2.01 -11.34 33.85
CA MET A 40 3.44 -11.56 33.63
C MET A 40 3.79 -13.05 33.63
N MET A 41 3.19 -13.84 34.52
CA MET A 41 3.47 -15.27 34.68
C MET A 41 3.14 -16.11 33.43
N PRO A 42 1.95 -16.00 32.79
CA PRO A 42 1.65 -16.76 31.57
C PRO A 42 2.49 -16.32 30.37
N SER A 43 2.89 -15.05 30.31
CA SER A 43 3.78 -14.54 29.26
C SER A 43 5.22 -15.06 29.42
N GLN A 44 5.71 -15.21 30.66
CA GLN A 44 6.98 -15.87 30.97
C GLN A 44 6.95 -17.36 30.62
N MET A 45 5.87 -18.08 30.94
CA MET A 45 5.73 -19.50 30.59
C MET A 45 5.77 -19.77 29.08
N ILE A 46 5.22 -18.86 28.26
CA ILE A 46 5.33 -18.94 26.79
C ILE A 46 6.78 -18.73 26.35
N ARG A 47 7.49 -17.76 26.94
CA ARG A 47 8.90 -17.50 26.63
C ARG A 47 9.77 -18.72 26.88
N GLU A 48 9.67 -19.32 28.05
CA GLU A 48 10.40 -20.56 28.38
C GLU A 48 10.14 -21.67 27.35
N THR A 49 8.88 -21.87 27.00
CA THR A 49 8.48 -22.91 26.03
C THR A 49 9.01 -22.59 24.62
N VAL A 50 9.01 -21.32 24.22
CA VAL A 50 9.50 -20.88 22.90
C VAL A 50 11.04 -20.90 22.83
N GLU A 51 11.75 -20.63 23.92
CA GLU A 51 13.21 -20.71 23.97
C GLU A 51 13.74 -22.14 23.72
N GLU A 52 12.98 -23.15 24.16
CA GLU A 52 13.27 -24.58 23.97
C GLU A 52 12.94 -25.10 22.57
N LEU A 53 12.05 -24.43 21.84
CA LEU A 53 11.67 -24.80 20.47
C LEU A 53 12.76 -24.45 19.46
N ASP A 54 13.04 -25.37 18.55
CA ASP A 54 13.83 -25.10 17.35
C ASP A 54 12.98 -24.43 16.25
N ASP A 55 13.64 -23.65 15.41
CA ASP A 55 13.00 -22.84 14.37
C ASP A 55 12.30 -23.73 13.32
N ASP A 56 12.92 -24.84 12.94
CA ASP A 56 12.39 -25.76 11.92
C ASP A 56 11.05 -26.37 12.38
N THR A 57 10.97 -26.83 13.63
CA THR A 57 9.73 -27.35 14.23
C THR A 57 8.62 -26.30 14.24
N ILE A 58 8.94 -25.04 14.55
CA ILE A 58 7.97 -23.94 14.51
C ILE A 58 7.44 -23.75 13.08
N PHE A 59 8.35 -23.64 12.10
CA PHE A 59 7.97 -23.37 10.71
C PHE A 59 7.22 -24.54 10.06
N ASP A 60 7.60 -25.77 10.37
CA ASP A 60 6.88 -26.96 9.89
C ASP A 60 5.48 -27.07 10.50
N ALA A 61 5.33 -26.74 11.79
CA ALA A 61 4.01 -26.65 12.42
C ALA A 61 3.14 -25.58 11.77
N MET A 62 3.69 -24.39 11.50
CA MET A 62 2.97 -23.31 10.82
C MET A 62 2.51 -23.73 9.43
N ARG A 63 3.41 -24.32 8.63
CA ARG A 63 3.06 -24.84 7.30
C ARG A 63 1.99 -25.92 7.41
N SER A 64 2.11 -26.85 8.34
CA SER A 64 1.12 -27.91 8.56
C SER A 64 -0.26 -27.35 8.92
N MET A 65 -0.33 -26.38 9.83
CA MET A 65 -1.58 -25.70 10.20
C MET A 65 -2.18 -24.92 9.02
N TYR A 66 -1.34 -24.24 8.23
CA TYR A 66 -1.79 -23.55 7.04
C TYR A 66 -2.38 -24.51 5.99
N HIS A 67 -1.69 -25.61 5.68
CA HIS A 67 -2.14 -26.61 4.71
C HIS A 67 -3.40 -27.36 5.15
N SER A 68 -3.58 -27.53 6.47
CA SER A 68 -4.78 -28.15 7.05
C SER A 68 -5.94 -27.16 7.26
N GLU A 69 -5.80 -25.91 6.81
CA GLU A 69 -6.77 -24.83 6.99
C GLU A 69 -7.12 -24.52 8.46
N ALA A 70 -6.24 -24.87 9.40
CA ALA A 70 -6.33 -24.53 10.82
C ALA A 70 -5.88 -23.07 11.07
N LEU A 71 -6.50 -22.11 10.38
CA LEU A 71 -6.03 -20.72 10.30
C LEU A 71 -6.05 -19.96 11.63
N MET A 72 -7.04 -20.21 12.48
CA MET A 72 -7.12 -19.55 13.81
C MET A 72 -6.04 -20.10 14.76
N ASP A 73 -5.78 -21.40 14.68
CA ASP A 73 -4.72 -22.05 15.45
C ASP A 73 -3.35 -21.54 14.99
N LEU A 74 -3.18 -21.31 13.69
CA LEU A 74 -1.99 -20.67 13.15
C LEU A 74 -1.79 -19.26 13.73
N LEU A 75 -2.85 -18.44 13.81
CA LEU A 75 -2.76 -17.10 14.40
C LEU A 75 -2.40 -17.15 15.89
N ASP A 76 -2.96 -18.10 16.65
CA ASP A 76 -2.59 -18.31 18.05
C ASP A 76 -1.14 -18.76 18.19
N LEU A 77 -0.67 -19.69 17.36
CA LEU A 77 0.73 -20.12 17.38
C LEU A 77 1.65 -18.92 17.11
N VAL A 78 1.34 -18.13 16.08
CA VAL A 78 2.12 -16.94 15.69
C VAL A 78 2.19 -15.91 16.82
N LYS A 79 1.07 -15.58 17.46
CA LYS A 79 1.04 -14.66 18.61
C LYS A 79 1.91 -15.19 19.77
N GLY A 80 1.78 -16.48 20.07
CA GLY A 80 2.57 -17.13 21.11
C GLY A 80 4.07 -17.09 20.82
N THR A 81 4.47 -17.45 19.59
CA THR A 81 5.87 -17.43 19.17
C THR A 81 6.45 -16.02 19.18
N PHE A 82 5.73 -15.01 18.71
CA PHE A 82 6.19 -13.62 18.78
C PHE A 82 6.41 -13.15 20.22
N ARG A 83 5.42 -13.38 21.10
CA ARG A 83 5.49 -13.05 22.54
C ARG A 83 6.63 -13.78 23.25
N GLY A 84 6.84 -15.06 22.90
CA GLY A 84 7.92 -15.88 23.41
C GLY A 84 9.30 -15.47 22.91
N SER A 85 9.37 -14.77 21.78
CA SER A 85 10.62 -14.30 21.18
C SER A 85 10.95 -12.83 21.54
N THR A 86 10.14 -12.15 22.33
CA THR A 86 10.36 -10.74 22.70
C THR A 86 11.43 -10.60 23.78
N ARG A 87 12.28 -9.56 23.71
CA ARG A 87 13.20 -9.18 24.80
C ARG A 87 12.38 -8.87 26.06
N GLY A 88 12.46 -9.74 27.07
CA GLY A 88 11.87 -9.48 28.38
C GLY A 88 12.65 -8.46 29.19
N LEU A 89 12.25 -8.26 30.45
CA LEU A 89 13.03 -7.53 31.47
C LEU A 89 14.25 -8.35 31.95
N GLU A 90 14.25 -9.66 31.71
CA GLU A 90 15.34 -10.57 32.06
C GLU A 90 16.37 -10.69 30.93
N ILE A 91 17.62 -10.99 31.30
CA ILE A 91 18.72 -11.19 30.36
C ILE A 91 18.37 -12.41 29.49
N VAL A 92 17.92 -12.15 28.26
CA VAL A 92 17.69 -13.17 27.25
C VAL A 92 18.99 -13.94 26.98
N ASN A 93 18.91 -15.27 26.93
CA ASN A 93 20.08 -16.13 26.70
C ASN A 93 20.77 -15.87 25.35
N ASP A 94 20.01 -15.51 24.30
CA ASP A 94 20.53 -15.11 22.99
C ASP A 94 19.59 -14.12 22.26
N PRO A 95 19.79 -12.79 22.42
CA PRO A 95 18.93 -11.78 21.82
C PRO A 95 19.09 -11.65 20.30
N VAL A 96 20.20 -12.14 19.73
CA VAL A 96 20.44 -12.11 18.28
C VAL A 96 19.65 -13.22 17.60
N ARG A 97 19.69 -14.43 18.17
CA ARG A 97 18.91 -15.58 17.69
C ARG A 97 17.41 -15.27 17.68
N LEU A 98 16.88 -14.69 18.75
CA LEU A 98 15.45 -14.35 18.83
C LEU A 98 15.03 -13.28 17.82
N GLU A 99 15.89 -12.29 17.57
CA GLU A 99 15.62 -11.29 16.53
C GLU A 99 15.62 -11.91 15.13
N VAL A 100 16.59 -12.79 14.84
CA VAL A 100 16.63 -13.53 13.56
C VAL A 100 15.38 -14.39 13.39
N ARG A 101 14.93 -15.08 14.45
CA ARG A 101 13.69 -15.85 14.46
C ARG A 101 12.49 -14.96 14.17
N ARG A 102 12.33 -13.83 14.87
CA ARG A 102 11.22 -12.88 14.66
C ARG A 102 11.18 -12.36 13.23
N ARG A 103 12.33 -11.94 12.68
CA ARG A 103 12.42 -11.50 11.28
C ARG A 103 12.03 -12.60 10.30
N THR A 104 12.53 -13.82 10.51
CA THR A 104 12.23 -14.98 9.65
C THR A 104 10.75 -15.36 9.73
N LEU A 105 10.17 -15.29 10.93
CA LEU A 105 8.75 -15.50 11.18
C LEU A 105 7.89 -14.49 10.41
N VAL A 106 8.24 -13.20 10.43
CA VAL A 106 7.54 -12.19 9.62
C VAL A 106 7.64 -12.53 8.13
N LEU A 107 8.82 -12.87 7.61
CA LEU A 107 9.00 -13.20 6.19
C LEU A 107 8.15 -14.41 5.76
N GLU A 108 8.13 -15.49 6.54
CA GLU A 108 7.30 -16.66 6.23
C GLU A 108 5.79 -16.33 6.31
N LEU A 109 5.39 -15.48 7.25
CA LEU A 109 4.00 -15.03 7.38
C LEU A 109 3.56 -14.14 6.21
N LEU A 110 4.44 -13.29 5.68
CA LEU A 110 4.15 -12.51 4.48
C LEU A 110 3.83 -13.43 3.29
N LYS A 111 4.61 -14.51 3.11
CA LYS A 111 4.34 -15.53 2.06
C LYS A 111 2.99 -16.21 2.26
N ILE A 112 2.72 -16.73 3.47
CA ILE A 112 1.45 -17.39 3.80
C ILE A 112 0.25 -16.43 3.61
N MET A 113 0.44 -15.15 3.93
CA MET A 113 -0.58 -14.13 3.77
C MET A 113 -0.91 -13.88 2.29
N MET A 114 0.11 -13.80 1.43
CA MET A 114 -0.07 -13.66 -0.02
C MET A 114 -0.73 -14.90 -0.63
N ASP A 115 -0.29 -16.11 -0.25
CA ASP A 115 -0.91 -17.36 -0.70
C ASP A 115 -2.37 -17.47 -0.25
N SER A 116 -2.67 -17.04 0.98
CA SER A 116 -4.04 -16.97 1.50
C SER A 116 -4.90 -15.97 0.75
N HIS A 117 -4.33 -14.81 0.43
CA HIS A 117 -5.03 -13.75 -0.28
C HIS A 117 -5.50 -14.20 -1.66
N VAL A 118 -4.66 -14.93 -2.41
CA VAL A 118 -5.00 -15.51 -3.72
C VAL A 118 -6.21 -16.46 -3.64
N LYS A 119 -6.40 -17.17 -2.52
CA LYS A 119 -7.52 -18.11 -2.35
C LYS A 119 -8.89 -17.44 -2.24
N GLN A 120 -8.95 -16.17 -1.82
CA GLN A 120 -10.18 -15.36 -1.70
C GLN A 120 -11.38 -16.00 -0.97
N ARG A 121 -11.17 -16.98 -0.09
CA ARG A 121 -12.25 -17.56 0.73
C ARG A 121 -12.43 -16.75 2.01
N LYS A 122 -13.66 -16.69 2.53
CA LYS A 122 -14.01 -15.95 3.76
C LYS A 122 -13.03 -16.20 4.93
N GLY A 123 -12.66 -17.45 5.18
CA GLY A 123 -11.71 -17.79 6.24
C GLY A 123 -10.30 -17.22 6.02
N HIS A 124 -9.82 -17.23 4.78
CA HIS A 124 -8.54 -16.65 4.40
C HIS A 124 -8.55 -15.12 4.47
N THR A 125 -9.65 -14.47 4.07
CA THR A 125 -9.80 -13.01 4.20
C THR A 125 -9.71 -12.58 5.67
N VAL A 126 -10.44 -13.25 6.57
CA VAL A 126 -10.37 -12.97 8.02
C VAL A 126 -8.97 -13.23 8.57
N PHE A 127 -8.33 -14.32 8.14
CA PHE A 127 -6.95 -14.63 8.50
C PHE A 127 -5.98 -13.53 8.08
N CYS A 128 -6.03 -13.08 6.82
CA CYS A 128 -5.16 -12.01 6.32
C CYS A 128 -5.33 -10.71 7.13
N THR A 129 -6.57 -10.28 7.40
CA THR A 129 -6.82 -9.07 8.20
C THR A 129 -6.25 -9.18 9.61
N GLN A 130 -6.50 -10.29 10.31
CA GLN A 130 -5.97 -10.48 11.66
C GLN A 130 -4.45 -10.63 11.68
N LEU A 131 -3.88 -11.23 10.64
CA LEU A 131 -2.42 -11.35 10.51
C LEU A 131 -1.77 -9.99 10.27
N VAL A 132 -2.36 -9.11 9.45
CA VAL A 132 -1.90 -7.73 9.30
C VAL A 132 -1.85 -7.02 10.65
N ASP A 133 -2.91 -7.13 11.47
CA ASP A 133 -2.95 -6.50 12.80
C ASP A 133 -1.87 -7.02 13.75
N ILE A 134 -1.57 -8.33 13.71
CA ILE A 134 -0.47 -8.92 14.49
C ILE A 134 0.86 -8.36 13.99
N LEU A 135 1.11 -8.43 12.68
CA LEU A 135 2.38 -8.00 12.08
C LEU A 135 2.64 -6.51 12.29
N ARG A 136 1.62 -5.65 12.23
CA ARG A 136 1.73 -4.22 12.54
C ARG A 136 2.33 -3.99 13.94
N ARG A 137 1.83 -4.69 14.96
CA ARG A 137 2.31 -4.58 16.34
C ARG A 137 3.73 -5.14 16.49
N GLU A 138 4.05 -6.22 15.79
CA GLU A 138 5.37 -6.84 15.87
C GLU A 138 6.44 -6.02 15.14
N ILE A 139 6.08 -5.33 14.06
CA ILE A 139 6.95 -4.39 13.35
C ILE A 139 7.45 -3.29 14.27
N ASP A 140 6.65 -2.84 15.25
CA ASP A 140 7.06 -1.82 16.23
C ASP A 140 8.15 -2.30 17.21
N ILE A 141 8.38 -3.60 17.29
CA ILE A 141 9.27 -4.24 18.28
C ILE A 141 10.56 -4.80 17.64
N LEU A 142 10.57 -5.10 16.33
CA LEU A 142 11.75 -5.65 15.62
C LEU A 142 13.02 -4.79 15.77
N ASP A 143 14.21 -5.33 15.55
CA ASP A 143 15.41 -4.48 15.50
C ASP A 143 15.47 -3.70 14.17
N MET A 144 16.03 -2.49 14.22
CA MET A 144 16.13 -1.60 13.05
C MET A 144 16.78 -2.21 11.79
N PRO A 145 17.85 -3.04 11.89
CA PRO A 145 18.45 -3.69 10.72
C PRO A 145 17.53 -4.68 10.01
N SER A 146 16.44 -5.13 10.65
CA SER A 146 15.46 -6.05 10.04
C SER A 146 14.49 -5.33 9.10
N LEU A 147 14.25 -4.02 9.28
CA LEU A 147 13.22 -3.28 8.54
C LEU A 147 13.50 -3.15 7.02
N PRO A 148 14.72 -2.83 6.55
CA PRO A 148 15.00 -2.71 5.11
C PRO A 148 14.71 -4.00 4.35
N LEU A 149 15.08 -5.15 4.91
CA LEU A 149 14.83 -6.46 4.30
C LEU A 149 13.33 -6.76 4.18
N LEU A 150 12.54 -6.39 5.20
CA LEU A 150 11.09 -6.58 5.18
C LEU A 150 10.41 -5.68 4.15
N ILE A 151 10.83 -4.43 4.06
CA ILE A 151 10.35 -3.49 3.05
C ILE A 151 10.66 -4.05 1.66
N GLU A 152 11.91 -4.42 1.39
CA GLU A 152 12.33 -5.01 0.11
C GLU A 152 11.48 -6.24 -0.24
N HIS A 153 11.24 -7.14 0.72
CA HIS A 153 10.42 -8.32 0.48
C HIS A 153 8.97 -8.00 0.12
N ILE A 154 8.35 -7.03 0.82
CA ILE A 154 6.99 -6.59 0.50
C ILE A 154 6.94 -6.00 -0.90
N LEU A 155 7.91 -5.16 -1.27
CA LEU A 155 7.95 -4.51 -2.57
C LEU A 155 8.11 -5.51 -3.72
N HIS A 156 9.00 -6.50 -3.57
CA HIS A 156 9.12 -7.62 -4.50
C HIS A 156 7.81 -8.43 -4.59
N SER A 157 7.14 -8.66 -3.45
CA SER A 157 5.85 -9.38 -3.45
C SER A 157 4.75 -8.61 -4.18
N ILE A 158 4.77 -7.28 -4.11
CA ILE A 158 3.82 -6.43 -4.82
C ILE A 158 4.10 -6.49 -6.32
N GLU A 159 5.36 -6.28 -6.73
CA GLU A 159 5.75 -6.38 -8.14
C GLU A 159 5.37 -7.74 -8.74
N GLN A 160 5.67 -8.83 -8.04
CA GLN A 160 5.31 -10.18 -8.49
C GLN A 160 3.79 -10.38 -8.58
N ALA A 161 3.03 -9.88 -7.61
CA ALA A 161 1.58 -9.98 -7.62
C ALA A 161 0.94 -9.20 -8.77
N TYR A 162 1.47 -8.02 -9.11
CA TYR A 162 1.03 -7.24 -10.27
C TYR A 162 1.33 -7.96 -11.58
N ARG A 163 2.55 -8.48 -11.77
CA ARG A 163 2.89 -9.28 -12.96
C ARG A 163 1.94 -10.47 -13.15
N ASN A 164 1.63 -11.18 -12.06
CA ASN A 164 0.68 -12.30 -12.09
C ASN A 164 -0.75 -11.84 -12.46
N GLN A 165 -1.16 -10.64 -12.02
CA GLN A 165 -2.47 -10.06 -12.34
C GLN A 165 -2.56 -9.60 -13.80
N GLU A 166 -1.49 -9.02 -14.35
CA GLU A 166 -1.38 -8.66 -15.77
C GLU A 166 -1.50 -9.91 -16.66
N GLU A 167 -0.81 -11.00 -16.32
CA GLU A 167 -0.89 -12.28 -17.05
C GLU A 167 -2.29 -12.91 -17.00
N THR A 168 -3.06 -12.65 -15.94
CA THR A 168 -4.41 -13.23 -15.74
C THR A 168 -5.56 -12.34 -16.22
N ALA A 169 -5.25 -11.19 -16.85
CA ALA A 169 -6.22 -10.24 -17.41
C ALA A 169 -7.30 -9.77 -16.40
N THR A 170 -6.96 -9.69 -15.11
CA THR A 170 -7.87 -9.12 -14.11
C THR A 170 -7.92 -7.59 -14.27
N CYS A 171 -9.05 -7.06 -14.72
CA CYS A 171 -9.24 -5.61 -14.98
C CYS A 171 -9.17 -4.71 -13.73
N VAL A 172 -9.08 -5.27 -12.52
CA VAL A 172 -9.00 -4.51 -11.26
C VAL A 172 -7.94 -5.16 -10.37
N PRO A 173 -6.87 -4.43 -9.99
CA PRO A 173 -5.87 -4.99 -9.09
C PRO A 173 -6.48 -5.26 -7.71
N ILE A 174 -6.28 -6.47 -7.21
CA ILE A 174 -6.78 -6.85 -5.88
C ILE A 174 -5.84 -6.22 -4.83
N PRO A 175 -6.35 -5.46 -3.85
CA PRO A 175 -5.52 -4.84 -2.82
C PRO A 175 -4.70 -5.88 -2.06
N LEU A 176 -3.38 -5.72 -2.05
CA LEU A 176 -2.47 -6.69 -1.44
C LEU A 176 -2.34 -6.42 0.07
N PRO A 177 -2.61 -7.40 0.95
CA PRO A 177 -2.61 -7.19 2.39
C PRO A 177 -1.22 -6.86 2.96
N THR A 178 -0.13 -7.18 2.24
CA THR A 178 1.24 -6.85 2.66
C THR A 178 1.54 -5.35 2.57
N VAL A 179 0.88 -4.62 1.66
CA VAL A 179 1.06 -3.18 1.44
C VAL A 179 0.67 -2.38 2.68
N GLU A 180 -0.36 -2.85 3.39
CA GLU A 180 -0.86 -2.26 4.63
C GLU A 180 0.18 -2.17 5.77
N LEU A 181 1.30 -2.88 5.63
CA LEU A 181 2.42 -2.86 6.58
C LEU A 181 3.48 -1.81 6.24
N LEU A 182 3.52 -1.31 5.00
CA LEU A 182 4.54 -0.37 4.54
C LEU A 182 4.53 0.96 5.32
N PRO A 183 3.38 1.60 5.63
CA PRO A 183 3.37 2.84 6.41
C PRO A 183 4.04 2.66 7.79
N HIS A 184 3.81 1.51 8.45
CA HIS A 184 4.42 1.20 9.75
C HIS A 184 5.93 0.97 9.63
N LEU A 185 6.36 0.17 8.65
CA LEU A 185 7.78 -0.10 8.40
C LEU A 185 8.56 1.18 8.09
N PHE A 186 8.04 2.00 7.16
CA PHE A 186 8.68 3.25 6.80
C PHE A 186 8.60 4.30 7.91
N GLY A 187 7.47 4.42 8.60
CA GLY A 187 7.31 5.34 9.74
C GLY A 187 8.34 5.05 10.83
N ARG A 188 8.55 3.77 11.16
CA ARG A 188 9.57 3.34 12.11
C ARG A 188 10.99 3.61 11.62
N MET A 189 11.28 3.35 10.34
CA MET A 189 12.56 3.74 9.74
C MET A 189 12.83 5.25 9.81
N MET A 190 11.81 6.06 9.56
CA MET A 190 11.91 7.52 9.60
C MET A 190 12.11 8.07 11.02
N TYR A 191 11.41 7.52 12.02
CA TYR A 191 11.58 7.89 13.42
C TYR A 191 13.03 7.68 13.91
N PHE A 192 13.67 6.61 13.44
CA PHE A 192 15.04 6.25 13.77
C PHE A 192 16.04 6.60 12.66
N ALA A 193 15.72 7.49 11.72
CA ALA A 193 16.58 7.83 10.57
C ALA A 193 17.98 8.39 10.95
N LYS A 194 18.21 8.71 12.23
CA LYS A 194 19.51 9.10 12.78
C LYS A 194 20.37 7.92 13.24
N VAL A 195 19.86 6.68 13.18
CA VAL A 195 20.60 5.46 13.50
C VAL A 195 21.35 5.01 12.24
N PRO A 196 22.69 4.94 12.25
CA PRO A 196 23.44 4.40 11.13
C PRO A 196 23.10 2.92 10.96
N LEU A 197 22.41 2.60 9.86
CA LEU A 197 22.13 1.21 9.48
C LEU A 197 23.43 0.58 8.96
N PRO A 198 23.79 -0.65 9.37
CA PRO A 198 24.94 -1.36 8.82
C PRO A 198 24.80 -1.49 7.30
N SER A 199 25.75 -0.92 6.56
CA SER A 199 25.74 -0.84 5.08
C SER A 199 25.98 -2.17 4.37
N THR A 200 25.90 -3.31 5.08
CA THR A 200 26.16 -4.65 4.53
C THR A 200 24.91 -5.28 3.91
N ILE A 201 23.73 -4.68 4.09
CA ILE A 201 22.50 -5.09 3.40
C ILE A 201 22.40 -4.23 2.13
N VAL A 202 22.80 -4.80 1.00
CA VAL A 202 22.64 -4.19 -0.31
C VAL A 202 21.16 -4.21 -0.65
N SER A 203 20.48 -3.05 -0.62
CA SER A 203 19.16 -2.91 -1.22
C SER A 203 19.31 -3.13 -2.72
N ASN A 204 18.72 -4.18 -3.27
CA ASN A 204 18.68 -4.37 -4.73
C ASN A 204 17.63 -3.48 -5.39
N TRP A 205 16.78 -2.85 -4.57
CA TRP A 205 15.82 -1.87 -5.05
C TRP A 205 16.50 -0.52 -5.21
N ASP A 206 16.63 -0.11 -6.47
CA ASP A 206 17.28 1.13 -6.83
C ASP A 206 16.30 2.30 -6.65
N PHE A 207 16.57 3.12 -5.63
CA PHE A 207 15.87 4.39 -5.46
C PHE A 207 16.45 5.50 -6.35
N SER A 208 17.45 5.21 -7.19
CA SER A 208 18.06 6.18 -8.10
C SER A 208 17.03 6.88 -8.99
N ASP A 209 17.41 8.09 -9.40
CA ASP A 209 16.61 8.93 -10.27
C ASP A 209 16.67 8.34 -11.70
N GLY A 210 15.56 7.79 -12.21
CA GLY A 210 15.47 7.41 -13.62
C GLY A 210 14.53 6.26 -13.95
N ASP A 211 14.45 5.23 -13.11
CA ASP A 211 13.69 4.03 -13.46
C ASP A 211 12.21 4.09 -13.03
N PRO A 212 11.26 3.82 -13.94
CA PRO A 212 9.84 3.83 -13.66
C PRO A 212 9.44 2.68 -12.72
N TRP A 213 8.55 2.98 -11.76
CA TRP A 213 7.95 1.98 -10.89
C TRP A 213 6.81 1.31 -11.64
N THR A 214 7.06 0.14 -12.25
CA THR A 214 6.04 -0.60 -13.00
C THR A 214 4.94 -1.12 -12.07
N GLY A 215 3.66 -0.82 -12.37
CA GLY A 215 2.46 -1.41 -11.75
C GLY A 215 2.14 -1.08 -10.28
N VAL A 216 3.13 -0.78 -9.44
CA VAL A 216 3.00 -0.67 -7.97
C VAL A 216 2.61 0.74 -7.48
N TYR A 217 2.59 1.72 -8.38
CA TYR A 217 2.58 3.14 -8.02
C TYR A 217 1.30 3.63 -7.33
N LEU A 218 0.11 3.13 -7.68
CA LEU A 218 -1.15 3.53 -7.06
C LEU A 218 -1.17 3.23 -5.56
N LEU A 219 -0.76 2.01 -5.20
CA LEU A 219 -0.67 1.57 -3.82
C LEU A 219 0.40 2.37 -3.06
N LEU A 220 1.51 2.69 -3.73
CA LEU A 220 2.58 3.48 -3.12
C LEU A 220 2.15 4.93 -2.85
N VAL A 221 1.42 5.60 -3.74
CA VAL A 221 0.96 6.98 -3.48
C VAL A 221 0.18 7.07 -2.17
N ASP A 222 -0.74 6.13 -1.92
CA ASP A 222 -1.50 6.09 -0.67
C ASP A 222 -0.63 5.78 0.54
N VAL A 223 0.30 4.82 0.43
CA VAL A 223 1.26 4.51 1.49
C VAL A 223 2.08 5.74 1.88
N PHE A 224 2.62 6.45 0.89
CA PHE A 224 3.47 7.62 1.13
C PHE A 224 2.67 8.84 1.59
N ARG A 225 1.37 8.92 1.28
CA ARG A 225 0.48 9.95 1.84
C ARG A 225 0.34 9.83 3.36
N GLU A 226 0.38 8.61 3.89
CA GLU A 226 0.28 8.35 5.33
C GLU A 226 1.59 8.57 6.09
N MET A 227 2.67 8.93 5.38
CA MET A 227 4.00 9.12 5.96
C MET A 227 4.35 10.59 6.19
N GLU A 228 5.07 10.85 7.27
CA GLU A 228 5.72 12.15 7.50
C GLU A 228 6.97 12.30 6.63
N LEU A 229 6.79 12.85 5.43
CA LEU A 229 7.88 13.10 4.48
C LEU A 229 8.48 14.49 4.69
N THR A 230 9.81 14.59 4.60
CA THR A 230 10.47 15.91 4.48
C THR A 230 10.11 16.55 3.13
N PRO A 231 10.16 17.89 2.99
CA PRO A 231 9.84 18.56 1.72
C PRO A 231 10.68 18.06 0.54
N VAL A 232 11.95 17.73 0.76
CA VAL A 232 12.85 17.20 -0.28
C VAL A 232 12.45 15.79 -0.71
N GLN A 233 12.09 14.92 0.25
CA GLN A 233 11.59 13.58 -0.05
C GLN A 233 10.28 13.69 -0.84
N HIS A 234 9.31 14.44 -0.31
CA HIS A 234 8.01 14.62 -0.95
C HIS A 234 8.13 15.10 -2.40
N HIS A 235 9.00 16.08 -2.67
CA HIS A 235 9.25 16.56 -4.03
C HIS A 235 9.85 15.47 -4.95
N ARG A 236 10.83 14.69 -4.47
CA ARG A 236 11.40 13.57 -5.25
C ARG A 236 10.36 12.48 -5.55
N MET A 237 9.52 12.17 -4.57
CA MET A 237 8.44 11.20 -4.74
C MET A 237 7.42 11.67 -5.76
N CYS A 238 7.01 12.94 -5.68
CA CYS A 238 6.13 13.55 -6.67
C CYS A 238 6.73 13.48 -8.07
N ALA A 239 8.03 13.80 -8.23
CA ALA A 239 8.71 13.70 -9.51
C ALA A 239 8.70 12.27 -10.08
N LYS A 240 8.90 11.24 -9.24
CA LYS A 240 8.80 9.84 -9.67
C LYS A 240 7.37 9.45 -10.09
N PHE A 241 6.35 9.87 -9.33
CA PHE A 241 4.96 9.60 -9.71
C PHE A 241 4.58 10.28 -11.02
N LEU A 242 5.02 11.53 -11.25
CA LEU A 242 4.79 12.24 -12.50
C LEU A 242 5.51 11.58 -13.68
N ALA A 243 6.75 11.12 -13.49
CA ALA A 243 7.47 10.35 -14.51
C ALA A 243 6.73 9.07 -14.89
N GLN A 244 6.11 8.38 -13.92
CA GLN A 244 5.28 7.21 -14.19
C GLN A 244 4.01 7.58 -14.97
N VAL A 245 3.33 8.67 -14.61
CA VAL A 245 2.18 9.19 -15.37
C VAL A 245 2.56 9.42 -16.83
N ASP A 246 3.73 9.99 -17.10
CA ASP A 246 4.22 10.21 -18.47
C ASP A 246 4.46 8.90 -19.23
N VAL A 247 4.99 7.87 -18.56
CA VAL A 247 5.16 6.53 -19.15
C VAL A 247 3.80 5.94 -19.54
N GLU A 248 2.82 5.94 -18.64
CA GLU A 248 1.47 5.39 -18.89
C GLU A 248 0.70 6.18 -19.96
N MET A 249 0.98 7.48 -20.12
CA MET A 249 0.37 8.31 -21.16
C MET A 249 0.97 8.07 -22.55
N THR A 250 2.15 7.44 -22.64
CA THR A 250 2.89 7.23 -23.89
C THR A 250 2.57 5.85 -24.45
N ALA A 251 2.09 5.78 -25.70
CA ALA A 251 1.87 4.50 -26.36
C ALA A 251 3.20 3.76 -26.56
N ALA A 252 3.18 2.42 -26.50
CA ALA A 252 4.36 1.61 -26.80
C ALA A 252 4.91 2.00 -28.19
N ALA A 253 6.20 2.34 -28.25
CA ALA A 253 6.83 3.05 -29.37
C ALA A 253 6.77 2.34 -30.74
N ASP A 254 6.32 1.09 -30.79
CA ASP A 254 6.39 0.24 -31.98
C ASP A 254 5.03 -0.18 -32.56
N ASP A 255 3.89 0.31 -32.03
CA ASP A 255 2.57 -0.06 -32.57
C ASP A 255 1.52 1.07 -32.47
N ASP A 256 1.37 1.84 -33.56
CA ASP A 256 0.35 2.89 -33.72
C ASP A 256 -1.11 2.37 -33.58
N THR A 257 -1.28 1.03 -33.57
CA THR A 257 -2.58 0.37 -33.41
C THR A 257 -2.95 0.09 -31.96
N GLN A 258 -2.02 0.22 -31.01
CA GLN A 258 -2.30 0.02 -29.57
C GLN A 258 -2.69 1.32 -28.87
N GLN A 259 -3.70 1.22 -28.00
CA GLN A 259 -4.11 2.31 -27.11
C GLN A 259 -3.31 2.21 -25.81
N PRO A 260 -2.85 3.34 -25.23
CA PRO A 260 -2.40 3.36 -23.83
C PRO A 260 -3.47 2.83 -22.88
N ASP A 261 -3.07 2.30 -21.72
CA ASP A 261 -4.03 1.92 -20.69
C ASP A 261 -4.58 3.17 -19.99
N PHE A 262 -5.72 3.64 -20.50
CA PHE A 262 -6.40 4.81 -19.97
C PHE A 262 -7.20 4.53 -18.68
N ALA A 263 -7.35 3.28 -18.24
CA ALA A 263 -8.23 2.97 -17.11
C ALA A 263 -7.66 3.40 -15.74
N MET A 264 -6.34 3.32 -15.57
CA MET A 264 -5.70 3.47 -14.26
C MET A 264 -5.39 4.93 -13.89
N LEU A 265 -5.19 5.78 -14.90
CA LEU A 265 -4.72 7.16 -14.73
C LEU A 265 -5.69 8.11 -13.99
N PRO A 266 -7.03 8.03 -14.16
CA PRO A 266 -7.95 8.83 -13.36
C PRO A 266 -7.79 8.60 -11.85
N GLY A 267 -7.67 7.33 -11.43
CA GLY A 267 -7.41 6.98 -10.04
C GLY A 267 -6.06 7.53 -9.56
N LEU A 268 -5.00 7.33 -10.35
CA LEU A 268 -3.66 7.78 -9.99
C LEU A 268 -3.59 9.28 -9.77
N LEU A 269 -4.13 10.05 -10.72
CA LEU A 269 -4.13 11.50 -10.66
C LEU A 269 -4.93 12.03 -9.46
N TYR A 270 -6.02 11.35 -9.08
CA TYR A 270 -6.78 11.66 -7.85
C TYR A 270 -5.94 11.45 -6.59
N HIS A 271 -5.34 10.28 -6.42
CA HIS A 271 -4.50 9.97 -5.25
C HIS A 271 -3.26 10.86 -5.19
N LEU A 272 -2.65 11.17 -6.34
CA LEU A 272 -1.51 12.08 -6.43
C LEU A 272 -1.90 13.51 -6.04
N GLN A 273 -3.10 13.97 -6.42
CA GLN A 273 -3.59 15.28 -6.03
C GLN A 273 -3.83 15.39 -4.51
N LEU A 274 -4.32 14.32 -3.88
CA LEU A 274 -4.40 14.22 -2.42
C LEU A 274 -3.02 14.22 -1.77
N PHE A 275 -2.05 13.51 -2.35
CA PHE A 275 -0.67 13.47 -1.85
C PHE A 275 0.00 14.85 -1.82
N VAL A 276 -0.30 15.72 -2.80
CA VAL A 276 0.26 17.09 -2.88
C VAL A 276 -0.62 18.15 -2.20
N GLN A 277 -1.73 17.77 -1.55
CA GLN A 277 -2.73 18.72 -1.01
C GLN A 277 -2.13 19.77 -0.05
N HIS A 278 -1.15 19.38 0.77
CA HIS A 278 -0.53 20.27 1.76
C HIS A 278 0.83 20.85 1.32
N THR A 279 1.17 20.73 0.04
CA THR A 279 2.44 21.24 -0.51
C THR A 279 2.34 22.66 -1.09
N PRO A 280 3.48 23.31 -1.41
CA PRO A 280 3.49 24.60 -2.09
C PRO A 280 2.76 24.58 -3.45
N PRO A 281 2.18 25.72 -3.90
CA PRO A 281 1.40 25.79 -5.13
C PRO A 281 2.11 25.31 -6.40
N ALA A 282 3.45 25.42 -6.45
CA ALA A 282 4.24 24.95 -7.60
C ALA A 282 4.05 23.44 -7.86
N VAL A 283 4.12 22.62 -6.82
CA VAL A 283 3.99 21.15 -6.97
C VAL A 283 2.56 20.78 -7.36
N LYS A 284 1.55 21.45 -6.78
CA LYS A 284 0.14 21.28 -7.18
C LYS A 284 -0.08 21.64 -8.64
N ARG A 285 0.58 22.70 -9.13
CA ARG A 285 0.51 23.15 -10.52
C ARG A 285 1.01 22.07 -11.47
N ASP A 286 2.14 21.43 -11.16
CA ASP A 286 2.73 20.37 -11.99
C ASP A 286 1.76 19.18 -12.12
N VAL A 287 1.16 18.74 -11.00
CA VAL A 287 0.15 17.67 -11.02
C VAL A 287 -1.07 18.09 -11.84
N LEU A 288 -1.63 19.28 -11.60
CA LEU A 288 -2.79 19.80 -12.36
C LEU A 288 -2.49 19.95 -13.87
N GLN A 289 -1.25 20.23 -14.25
CA GLN A 289 -0.86 20.28 -15.65
C GLN A 289 -0.94 18.88 -16.29
N CYS A 290 -0.51 17.83 -15.59
CA CYS A 290 -0.68 16.44 -16.05
C CYS A 290 -2.16 16.06 -16.17
N TRP A 291 -3.03 16.50 -15.24
CA TRP A 291 -4.49 16.33 -15.37
C TRP A 291 -5.02 16.88 -16.70
N ILE A 292 -4.66 18.12 -17.03
CA ILE A 292 -5.11 18.80 -18.25
C ILE A 292 -4.57 18.09 -19.49
N GLN A 293 -3.28 17.76 -19.51
CA GLN A 293 -2.64 17.04 -20.61
C GLN A 293 -3.31 15.68 -20.87
N TYR A 294 -3.60 14.95 -19.81
CA TYR A 294 -4.25 13.65 -19.90
C TYR A 294 -5.69 13.76 -20.42
N MET A 295 -6.48 14.71 -19.92
CA MET A 295 -7.81 14.98 -20.46
C MET A 295 -7.76 15.38 -21.95
N LEU A 296 -6.76 16.17 -22.38
CA LEU A 296 -6.56 16.52 -23.79
C LEU A 296 -6.20 15.29 -24.63
N ARG A 297 -5.40 14.36 -24.10
CA ARG A 297 -5.06 13.10 -24.76
C ARG A 297 -6.30 12.21 -24.94
N LEU A 298 -7.11 12.05 -23.90
CA LEU A 298 -8.38 11.34 -23.96
C LEU A 298 -9.34 11.94 -25.00
N ALA A 299 -9.43 13.27 -25.08
CA ALA A 299 -10.26 13.94 -26.10
C ALA A 299 -9.78 13.63 -27.52
N THR A 300 -8.47 13.68 -27.73
CA THR A 300 -7.85 13.41 -29.02
C THR A 300 -8.11 11.97 -29.45
N GLU A 301 -7.94 11.02 -28.54
CA GLU A 301 -8.13 9.59 -28.79
C GLU A 301 -9.61 9.25 -29.03
N ALA A 302 -10.53 9.82 -28.23
CA ALA A 302 -11.96 9.64 -28.44
C ALA A 302 -12.41 10.11 -29.84
N ASN A 303 -11.93 11.28 -30.27
CA ASN A 303 -12.22 11.81 -31.61
C ASN A 303 -11.60 10.92 -32.71
N ARG A 304 -10.39 10.38 -32.49
CA ARG A 304 -9.73 9.44 -33.41
C ARG A 304 -10.56 8.17 -33.61
N VAL A 305 -11.04 7.58 -32.52
CA VAL A 305 -11.89 6.38 -32.49
C VAL A 305 -13.25 6.62 -33.16
N GLU A 306 -13.88 7.78 -32.90
CA GLU A 306 -15.14 8.17 -33.55
C GLU A 306 -15.00 8.30 -35.07
N ALA A 307 -13.91 8.91 -35.54
CA ALA A 307 -13.66 9.13 -36.96
C ALA A 307 -13.32 7.83 -37.73
N HIS A 308 -12.71 6.84 -37.09
CA HIS A 308 -12.14 5.66 -37.75
C HIS A 308 -12.73 4.32 -37.25
N ARG A 309 -14.03 4.29 -36.90
CA ARG A 309 -14.77 3.12 -36.36
C ARG A 309 -14.57 1.76 -37.08
N ARG A 310 -14.03 1.73 -38.30
CA ARG A 310 -13.84 0.51 -39.11
C ARG A 310 -12.39 0.00 -39.22
N LEU A 311 -11.39 0.75 -38.72
CA LEU A 311 -9.97 0.47 -38.99
C LEU A 311 -9.21 -0.17 -37.82
N PHE A 312 -9.78 -0.20 -36.63
CA PHE A 312 -9.12 -0.78 -35.46
C PHE A 312 -9.68 -2.17 -35.18
N ALA A 313 -8.85 -3.19 -35.40
CA ALA A 313 -9.21 -4.58 -35.13
C ALA A 313 -9.24 -4.90 -33.62
N ASN A 314 -8.46 -4.17 -32.81
CA ASN A 314 -8.29 -4.40 -31.37
C ASN A 314 -8.31 -3.07 -30.60
N LEU A 315 -9.49 -2.43 -30.46
CA LEU A 315 -9.63 -1.32 -29.51
C LEU A 315 -9.78 -1.87 -28.10
N GLN A 316 -8.96 -1.38 -27.16
CA GLN A 316 -9.15 -1.66 -25.74
C GLN A 316 -10.29 -0.81 -25.17
N PHE A 317 -10.38 0.46 -25.60
CA PHE A 317 -11.40 1.41 -25.16
C PHE A 317 -12.06 2.13 -26.35
N GLY A 318 -13.39 2.13 -26.34
CA GLY A 318 -14.22 2.90 -27.25
C GLY A 318 -14.28 4.38 -26.88
N ALA A 319 -14.75 5.22 -27.82
CA ALA A 319 -14.87 6.66 -27.59
C ALA A 319 -15.72 7.01 -26.36
N GLN A 320 -16.81 6.27 -26.12
CA GLN A 320 -17.66 6.48 -24.95
C GLN A 320 -16.92 6.24 -23.63
N GLU A 321 -16.08 5.21 -23.56
CA GLU A 321 -15.28 4.88 -22.36
C GLU A 321 -14.22 5.95 -22.12
N LEU A 322 -13.53 6.39 -23.17
CA LEU A 322 -12.57 7.49 -23.08
C LEU A 322 -13.21 8.80 -22.59
N ARG A 323 -14.42 9.13 -23.06
CA ARG A 323 -15.20 10.26 -22.55
C ARG A 323 -15.66 10.04 -21.10
N ALA A 324 -15.97 8.80 -20.71
CA ALA A 324 -16.33 8.47 -19.33
C ALA A 324 -15.14 8.64 -18.37
N PHE A 325 -13.92 8.31 -18.79
CA PHE A 325 -12.70 8.63 -18.02
C PHE A 325 -12.55 10.14 -17.83
N GLN A 326 -12.75 10.95 -18.89
CA GLN A 326 -12.74 12.42 -18.75
C GLN A 326 -13.81 12.93 -17.77
N ALA A 327 -15.03 12.39 -17.83
CA ALA A 327 -16.11 12.77 -16.93
C ALA A 327 -15.78 12.40 -15.47
N THR A 328 -15.16 11.24 -15.25
CA THR A 328 -14.70 10.78 -13.93
C THR A 328 -13.66 11.72 -13.36
N MET A 329 -12.68 12.12 -14.18
CA MET A 329 -11.68 13.11 -13.80
C MET A 329 -12.32 14.46 -13.44
N LEU A 330 -13.20 14.99 -14.29
CA LEU A 330 -13.89 16.25 -14.00
C LEU A 330 -14.67 16.17 -12.67
N TYR A 331 -15.37 15.05 -12.42
CA TYR A 331 -16.07 14.83 -11.16
C TYR A 331 -15.11 14.81 -9.96
N GLN A 332 -13.98 14.10 -10.06
CA GLN A 332 -12.98 14.05 -8.99
C GLN A 332 -12.35 15.43 -8.73
N LEU A 333 -12.02 16.16 -9.79
CA LEU A 333 -11.44 17.50 -9.70
C LEU A 333 -12.42 18.49 -9.05
N ASP A 334 -13.72 18.40 -9.34
CA ASP A 334 -14.76 19.18 -8.65
C ASP A 334 -14.71 18.96 -7.13
N LYS A 335 -14.59 17.70 -6.69
CA LYS A 335 -14.46 17.37 -5.26
C LYS A 335 -13.17 17.89 -4.65
N LEU A 336 -12.07 17.82 -5.38
CA LEU A 336 -10.77 18.30 -4.92
C LEU A 336 -10.76 19.83 -4.78
N VAL A 337 -11.37 20.56 -5.72
CA VAL A 337 -11.50 22.04 -5.65
C VAL A 337 -12.35 22.48 -4.45
N LEU A 338 -13.38 21.72 -4.08
CA LEU A 338 -14.16 21.96 -2.85
C LEU A 338 -13.33 21.77 -1.58
N GLN A 339 -12.37 20.85 -1.59
CA GLN A 339 -11.50 20.54 -0.46
C GLN A 339 -10.30 21.50 -0.36
N ASP A 340 -9.80 21.98 -1.49
CA ASP A 340 -8.65 22.87 -1.58
C ASP A 340 -8.90 23.99 -2.60
N GLU A 341 -9.33 25.15 -2.09
CA GLU A 341 -9.64 26.31 -2.92
C GLU A 341 -8.44 26.83 -3.73
N SER A 342 -7.20 26.52 -3.32
CA SER A 342 -6.01 26.94 -4.07
C SER A 342 -5.93 26.29 -5.44
N LEU A 343 -6.52 25.10 -5.62
CA LEU A 343 -6.58 24.40 -6.89
C LEU A 343 -7.40 25.15 -7.93
N GLY A 344 -8.52 25.75 -7.54
CA GLY A 344 -9.35 26.53 -8.47
C GLY A 344 -8.61 27.75 -9.01
N GLY A 345 -7.83 28.44 -8.17
CA GLY A 345 -6.95 29.54 -8.60
C GLY A 345 -5.86 29.07 -9.57
N LEU A 346 -5.18 27.97 -9.26
CA LEU A 346 -4.17 27.38 -10.13
C LEU A 346 -4.74 26.90 -11.48
N LEU A 347 -5.93 26.28 -11.47
CA LEU A 347 -6.62 25.88 -12.69
C LEU A 347 -6.94 27.08 -13.58
N LEU A 348 -7.42 28.19 -13.02
CA LEU A 348 -7.64 29.42 -13.80
C LEU A 348 -6.37 29.92 -14.49
N GLU A 349 -5.23 29.86 -13.79
CA GLU A 349 -3.93 30.23 -14.39
C GLU A 349 -3.51 29.29 -15.51
N LEU A 350 -3.80 27.99 -15.38
CA LEU A 350 -3.44 26.96 -16.36
C LEU A 350 -4.40 26.91 -17.56
N LEU A 351 -5.62 27.45 -17.42
CA LEU A 351 -6.66 27.39 -18.45
C LEU A 351 -6.45 28.35 -19.63
N GLN A 352 -5.48 29.27 -19.56
CA GLN A 352 -5.16 30.18 -20.66
C GLN A 352 -4.37 29.44 -21.76
N PRO A 353 -5.02 28.96 -22.84
CA PRO A 353 -4.37 28.06 -23.78
C PRO A 353 -3.52 28.87 -24.76
N SER A 354 -2.23 28.53 -24.89
CA SER A 354 -1.33 29.16 -25.87
C SER A 354 -1.69 28.84 -27.34
N LYS A 355 -2.48 27.77 -27.58
CA LYS A 355 -2.81 27.23 -28.91
C LYS A 355 -4.32 27.17 -29.21
N GLY A 356 -5.14 27.90 -28.45
CA GLY A 356 -6.59 27.99 -28.65
C GLY A 356 -7.42 27.06 -27.77
N TRP A 357 -8.72 27.37 -27.66
CA TRP A 357 -9.66 26.68 -26.78
C TRP A 357 -10.06 25.29 -27.32
N THR A 358 -10.13 24.31 -26.44
CA THR A 358 -10.63 22.96 -26.75
C THR A 358 -11.83 22.60 -25.87
N SER A 359 -12.55 21.51 -26.19
CA SER A 359 -13.66 21.02 -25.37
C SER A 359 -13.26 20.74 -23.92
N VAL A 360 -12.02 20.33 -23.67
CA VAL A 360 -11.48 20.10 -22.32
C VAL A 360 -11.35 21.42 -21.55
N HIS A 361 -10.79 22.46 -22.18
CA HIS A 361 -10.70 23.78 -21.56
C HIS A 361 -12.08 24.33 -21.22
N VAL A 362 -13.05 24.19 -22.13
CA VAL A 362 -14.44 24.61 -21.88
C VAL A 362 -15.07 23.82 -20.73
N ALA A 363 -14.88 22.49 -20.68
CA ALA A 363 -15.40 21.67 -19.60
C ALA A 363 -14.83 22.07 -18.23
N LEU A 364 -13.54 22.40 -18.17
CA LEU A 364 -12.88 22.87 -16.95
C LEU A 364 -13.35 24.27 -16.54
N MET A 365 -13.56 25.18 -17.49
CA MET A 365 -14.18 26.49 -17.20
C MET A 365 -15.59 26.33 -16.65
N LEU A 366 -16.40 25.44 -17.24
CA LEU A 366 -17.75 25.15 -16.76
C LEU A 366 -17.74 24.54 -15.36
N LEU A 367 -16.79 23.63 -15.09
CA LEU A 367 -16.57 23.08 -13.75
C LEU A 367 -16.29 24.21 -12.74
N LEU A 368 -15.34 25.09 -13.04
CA LEU A 368 -14.99 26.21 -12.16
C LEU A 368 -16.15 27.22 -12.00
N HIS A 369 -16.95 27.43 -13.05
CA HIS A 369 -18.10 28.32 -13.00
C HIS A 369 -19.19 27.85 -12.01
N VAL A 370 -19.29 26.55 -11.71
CA VAL A 370 -20.21 26.05 -10.66
C VAL A 370 -19.79 26.55 -9.27
N HIS A 371 -18.51 26.87 -9.08
CA HIS A 371 -17.99 27.42 -7.84
C HIS A 371 -18.12 28.94 -7.87
N ALA A 372 -19.05 29.49 -7.08
CA ALA A 372 -19.40 30.92 -7.07
C ALA A 372 -18.20 31.88 -6.93
N LYS A 373 -17.12 31.43 -6.28
CA LYS A 373 -15.86 32.17 -6.13
C LYS A 373 -15.15 32.41 -7.47
N PHE A 374 -15.19 31.46 -8.39
CA PHE A 374 -14.46 31.50 -9.66
C PHE A 374 -15.34 31.94 -10.84
N ALA A 375 -16.68 31.87 -10.72
CA ALA A 375 -17.61 32.29 -11.77
C ALA A 375 -17.32 33.70 -12.34
N PRO A 376 -17.07 34.75 -11.53
CA PRO A 376 -16.80 36.10 -12.06
C PRO A 376 -15.48 36.21 -12.84
N ALA A 377 -14.53 35.30 -12.62
CA ALA A 377 -13.29 35.24 -13.37
C ALA A 377 -13.50 34.53 -14.70
N ILE A 378 -14.33 33.48 -14.73
CA ILE A 378 -14.71 32.77 -15.96
C ILE A 378 -15.55 33.65 -16.88
N ASP A 379 -16.51 34.41 -16.35
CA ASP A 379 -17.38 35.30 -17.15
C ASP A 379 -16.62 36.41 -17.89
N LYS A 380 -15.37 36.66 -17.52
CA LYS A 380 -14.49 37.66 -18.13
C LYS A 380 -13.57 37.10 -19.23
N LEU A 381 -13.43 35.77 -19.31
CA LEU A 381 -12.64 35.07 -20.32
C LEU A 381 -13.48 34.88 -21.59
#